data_AF-A0A521MMG0-F1
#
_entry.id   AF-A0A521MMG0-F1
#
_cell.length_a   1.000
_cell.length_b   1.000
_cell.length_c   1.000
_cell.angle_alpha   90.00
_cell.angle_beta   90.00
_cell.angle_gamma   90.00
#
_symmetry.space_group_name_H-M   'P 1'
#
loop_
_entity.id
_entity.type
_entity.pdbx_description
1 polymer ?
#
loop_
_entity_poly.entity_id
_entity_poly.type
_entity_poly.pdbx_seq_one_letter_code
_entity_poly.pdbx_strand_id
1 'polypeptide(L)'
;MILRTAAPIAEPPTAFGFWAELIIPSIIGLATIVVGVAAVVTSVKAGQLARSIEGNRIADANDRHKEADRQRILAMAQAEAKSLRRWVLVALSDMHWEYRNSEDVSGPTGSTSRDEAQVELEQSLVPGADDLFHITALEIRHYYGKMPDAVFMPDKVGNDPAYPRSALLDTAVPRVRRERILDRISAWAREPAAHSPSVRRDLTEASRDIEGFMDYRRSLEIDGLRPFREIKMQAGMHCQRIAFLKSRGLIPADYPD
;
A
#
# COMPACT_ATOMS: atom_id res chain seq x y z
N MET A 1 -85.15 41.82 75.64
CA MET A 1 -84.36 40.57 75.66
C MET A 1 -83.20 40.77 74.68
N ILE A 2 -82.02 41.16 75.18
CA ILE A 2 -80.85 41.48 74.36
C ILE A 2 -79.85 40.33 74.55
N LEU A 3 -79.65 39.53 73.50
CA LEU A 3 -78.60 38.51 73.45
C LEU A 3 -77.27 39.20 73.15
N ARG A 4 -76.36 39.21 74.14
CA ARG A 4 -74.95 39.54 73.96
C ARG A 4 -74.28 38.44 73.16
N THR A 5 -73.82 38.76 71.95
CA THR A 5 -72.83 37.96 71.23
C THR A 5 -71.46 38.23 71.84
N ALA A 6 -70.84 37.19 72.40
CA ALA A 6 -69.45 37.22 72.83
C ALA A 6 -68.56 37.18 71.58
N ALA A 7 -67.72 38.20 71.39
CA ALA A 7 -66.65 38.14 70.41
C ALA A 7 -65.55 37.19 70.93
N PRO A 8 -64.99 36.29 70.10
CA PRO A 8 -63.87 35.46 70.53
C PRO A 8 -62.63 36.34 70.75
N ILE A 9 -62.03 36.17 71.91
CA ILE A 9 -60.75 36.78 72.26
C ILE A 9 -59.69 36.11 71.38
N ALA A 10 -59.09 36.88 70.47
CA ALA A 10 -57.94 36.42 69.71
C ALA A 10 -56.76 36.24 70.67
N GLU A 11 -56.35 35.00 70.90
CA GLU A 11 -55.13 34.71 71.65
C GLU A 11 -53.93 35.30 70.90
N PRO A 12 -52.97 35.93 71.60
CA PRO A 12 -51.78 36.47 70.95
C PRO A 12 -50.98 35.32 70.32
N PRO A 13 -50.48 35.48 69.08
CA PRO A 13 -49.71 34.42 68.44
C PRO A 13 -48.51 34.06 69.32
N THR A 14 -48.41 32.78 69.68
CA THR A 14 -47.26 32.28 70.43
C THR A 14 -46.01 32.48 69.57
N ALA A 15 -44.87 32.84 70.19
CA ALA A 15 -43.61 33.06 69.48
C ALA A 15 -43.19 31.86 68.59
N PHE A 16 -43.66 30.66 68.96
CA PHE A 16 -43.46 29.43 68.20
C PHE A 16 -44.32 29.37 66.92
N GLY A 17 -45.56 29.87 66.95
CA GLY A 17 -46.43 29.97 65.77
C GLY A 17 -45.85 30.89 64.71
N PHE A 18 -45.33 32.06 65.11
CA PHE A 18 -44.66 32.99 64.20
C PHE A 18 -43.37 32.40 63.60
N TRP A 19 -42.57 31.69 64.41
CA TRP A 19 -41.36 31.00 63.93
C TRP A 19 -41.68 29.86 62.95
N ALA A 20 -42.68 29.04 63.25
CA ALA A 20 -43.09 27.93 62.39
C ALA A 20 -43.69 28.44 61.06
N GLU A 21 -44.46 29.52 61.09
CA GLU A 21 -45.13 30.11 59.93
C GLU A 21 -44.15 30.84 58.99
N LEU A 22 -43.04 31.38 59.50
CA LEU A 22 -42.05 32.09 58.68
C LEU A 22 -40.90 31.18 58.21
N ILE A 23 -40.36 30.33 59.10
CA ILE A 23 -39.09 29.63 58.87
C ILE A 23 -39.31 28.37 58.02
N ILE A 24 -40.38 27.61 58.30
CA ILE A 24 -40.64 26.35 57.59
C ILE A 24 -40.87 26.60 56.09
N PRO A 25 -41.71 27.57 55.66
CA PRO A 25 -41.86 27.89 54.23
C PRO A 25 -40.58 28.43 53.61
N SER A 26 -39.80 29.22 54.36
CA SER A 26 -38.53 29.77 53.89
C SER A 26 -37.50 28.68 53.59
N ILE A 27 -37.36 27.68 54.48
CA ILE A 27 -36.45 26.54 54.28
C ILE A 27 -36.91 25.68 53.11
N ILE A 28 -38.21 25.40 53.01
CA ILE A 28 -38.77 24.63 51.88
C ILE A 28 -38.55 25.36 50.56
N GLY A 29 -38.74 26.69 50.52
CA GLY A 29 -38.47 27.53 49.37
C GLY A 29 -36.99 27.52 48.96
N LEU A 30 -36.07 27.61 49.94
CA LEU A 30 -34.64 27.54 49.69
C LEU A 30 -34.22 26.16 49.15
N ALA A 31 -34.75 25.08 49.72
CA ALA A 31 -34.50 23.72 49.25
C ALA A 31 -35.01 23.50 47.83
N THR A 32 -36.19 24.02 47.48
CA THR A 32 -36.73 23.92 46.11
C THR A 32 -35.90 24.72 45.11
N ILE A 33 -35.39 25.90 45.48
CA ILE A 33 -34.46 26.67 44.64
C ILE A 33 -33.18 25.88 44.39
N VAL A 34 -32.58 25.29 45.44
CA VAL A 34 -31.34 24.50 45.31
C VAL A 34 -31.55 23.29 44.40
N VAL A 35 -32.65 22.54 44.58
CA VAL A 35 -33.00 21.41 43.71
C VAL A 35 -33.25 21.86 42.27
N GLY A 36 -33.95 22.98 42.08
CA GLY A 36 -34.19 23.57 40.76
C GLY A 36 -32.90 23.95 40.04
N VAL A 37 -31.98 24.63 40.73
CA VAL A 37 -30.65 24.98 40.17
C VAL A 37 -29.84 23.72 39.85
N ALA A 38 -29.83 22.73 40.75
CA ALA A 38 -29.14 21.46 40.51
C ALA A 38 -29.70 20.73 39.28
N ALA A 39 -31.02 20.70 39.11
CA ALA A 39 -31.70 20.11 37.96
C ALA A 39 -31.37 20.82 36.63
N VAL A 40 -31.27 22.15 36.64
CA VAL A 40 -30.86 22.91 35.45
C VAL A 40 -29.41 22.60 35.08
N VAL A 41 -28.50 22.58 36.06
CA VAL A 41 -27.08 22.28 35.82
C VAL A 41 -26.88 20.86 35.29
N THR A 42 -27.59 19.86 35.84
CA THR A 42 -27.52 18.49 35.34
C THR A 42 -28.14 18.36 33.95
N SER A 43 -29.25 19.05 33.66
CA SER A 43 -29.86 19.10 32.32
C SER A 43 -28.90 19.69 31.27
N VAL A 44 -28.22 20.79 31.59
CA VAL A 44 -27.22 21.41 30.70
C VAL A 44 -26.04 20.48 30.45
N LYS A 45 -25.50 19.85 31.50
CA LYS A 45 -24.41 18.88 31.38
C LYS A 45 -24.82 17.65 30.56
N ALA A 46 -26.04 17.14 30.75
CA ALA A 46 -26.57 16.03 29.97
C ALA A 46 -26.72 16.41 28.48
N GLY A 47 -27.19 17.62 28.18
CA GLY A 47 -27.27 18.14 26.81
C GLY A 47 -25.91 18.30 26.13
N GLN A 48 -24.91 18.79 26.86
CA GLN A 48 -23.53 18.87 26.35
C GLN A 48 -22.94 17.48 26.08
N LEU A 49 -23.17 16.53 26.99
CA LEU A 49 -22.67 15.16 26.87
C LEU A 49 -23.33 14.45 25.69
N ALA A 50 -24.65 14.62 25.51
CA ALA A 50 -25.38 14.09 24.36
C ALA A 50 -24.82 14.62 23.02
N ARG A 51 -24.53 15.93 22.92
CA ARG A 51 -23.90 16.51 21.73
C ARG A 51 -22.49 15.97 21.48
N SER A 52 -21.70 15.75 22.52
CA SER A 52 -20.35 15.16 22.37
C SER A 52 -20.41 13.71 21.90
N ILE A 53 -21.36 12.91 22.40
CA ILE A 53 -21.56 11.52 21.96
C ILE A 53 -21.98 11.51 20.50
N GLU A 54 -22.88 12.41 20.10
CA GLU A 54 -23.31 12.51 18.70
C GLU A 54 -22.15 12.92 17.78
N GLY A 55 -21.32 13.89 18.21
CA GLY A 55 -20.10 14.27 17.49
C GLY A 55 -19.13 13.10 17.30
N ASN A 56 -18.90 12.31 18.36
CA ASN A 56 -18.04 11.13 18.28
C ASN A 56 -18.64 10.04 17.38
N ARG A 57 -19.97 9.82 17.43
CA ARG A 57 -20.64 8.86 16.55
C ARG A 57 -20.50 9.23 15.07
N ILE A 58 -20.61 10.51 14.74
CA ILE A 58 -20.44 11.00 13.37
C ILE A 58 -18.98 10.85 12.93
N ALA A 59 -18.02 11.19 13.80
CA ALA A 59 -16.60 11.00 13.52
C ALA A 59 -16.27 9.51 13.27
N ASP A 60 -16.72 8.62 14.15
CA ASP A 60 -16.53 7.17 14.02
C ASP A 60 -17.21 6.60 12.76
N ALA A 61 -18.36 7.15 12.36
CA ALA A 61 -19.02 6.76 11.12
C ALA A 61 -18.21 7.21 9.91
N ASN A 62 -17.73 8.46 9.89
CA ASN A 62 -16.89 8.99 8.82
C ASN A 62 -15.59 8.21 8.67
N ASP A 63 -14.95 7.83 9.78
CA ASP A 63 -13.70 7.08 9.74
C ASP A 63 -13.92 5.64 9.26
N ARG A 64 -15.04 5.01 9.62
CA ARG A 64 -15.45 3.72 9.04
C ARG A 64 -15.72 3.82 7.54
N HIS A 65 -16.35 4.89 7.08
CA HIS A 65 -16.60 5.11 5.65
C HIS A 65 -15.30 5.31 4.87
N LYS A 66 -14.37 6.14 5.38
CA LYS A 66 -13.05 6.35 4.75
C LYS A 66 -12.25 5.05 4.67
N GLU A 67 -12.28 4.24 5.72
CA GLU A 67 -11.58 2.96 5.74
C GLU A 67 -12.21 1.96 4.76
N ALA A 68 -13.54 1.91 4.66
CA ALA A 68 -14.24 1.09 3.66
C ALA A 68 -13.89 1.52 2.22
N ASP A 69 -13.84 2.83 1.96
CA ASP A 69 -13.45 3.37 0.65
C ASP A 69 -11.99 3.03 0.33
N ARG A 70 -11.09 3.16 1.31
CA ARG A 70 -9.69 2.76 1.17
C ARG A 70 -9.57 1.28 0.82
N GLN A 71 -10.27 0.41 1.55
CA GLN A 71 -10.26 -1.03 1.29
C GLN A 71 -10.81 -1.37 -0.09
N ARG A 72 -11.85 -0.66 -0.54
CA ARG A 72 -12.40 -0.80 -1.89
C ARG A 72 -11.37 -0.45 -2.96
N ILE A 73 -10.65 0.66 -2.81
CA ILE A 73 -9.58 1.06 -3.75
C ILE A 73 -8.46 0.01 -3.77
N LEU A 74 -8.04 -0.50 -2.62
CA LEU A 74 -7.01 -1.53 -2.54
C LEU A 74 -7.46 -2.84 -3.20
N ALA A 75 -8.72 -3.24 -3.03
CA ALA A 75 -9.26 -4.43 -3.69
C ALA A 75 -9.29 -4.27 -5.22
N MET A 76 -9.69 -3.10 -5.73
CA MET A 76 -9.65 -2.79 -7.17
C MET A 76 -8.21 -2.83 -7.70
N ALA A 77 -7.27 -2.17 -7.00
CA ALA A 77 -5.86 -2.15 -7.39
C ALA A 77 -5.25 -3.56 -7.47
N GLN A 78 -5.62 -4.46 -6.54
CA GLN A 78 -5.15 -5.84 -6.55
C GLN A 78 -5.72 -6.65 -7.72
N ALA A 79 -6.99 -6.44 -8.09
CA ALA A 79 -7.61 -7.07 -9.24
C ALA A 79 -6.94 -6.63 -10.55
N GLU A 80 -6.80 -5.31 -10.71
CA GLU A 80 -6.15 -4.68 -11.87
C GLU A 80 -4.69 -5.13 -12.01
N ALA A 81 -3.93 -5.15 -10.91
CA ALA A 81 -2.55 -5.64 -10.90
C ALA A 81 -2.44 -7.11 -11.29
N LYS A 82 -3.43 -7.94 -10.96
CA LYS A 82 -3.46 -9.35 -11.35
C LYS A 82 -3.67 -9.50 -12.86
N SER A 83 -4.55 -8.68 -13.43
CA SER A 83 -4.81 -8.61 -14.88
C SER A 83 -3.55 -8.19 -15.64
N LEU A 84 -2.95 -7.06 -15.23
CA LEU A 84 -1.70 -6.56 -15.81
C LEU A 84 -0.55 -7.56 -15.69
N ARG A 85 -0.40 -8.20 -14.52
CA ARG A 85 0.60 -9.25 -14.30
C ARG A 85 0.38 -10.46 -15.21
N ARG A 86 -0.87 -10.88 -15.43
CA ARG A 86 -1.19 -11.98 -16.36
C ARG A 86 -0.72 -11.63 -17.76
N TRP A 87 -1.07 -10.44 -18.25
CA TRP A 87 -0.62 -9.96 -19.55
C TRP A 87 0.91 -9.93 -19.67
N VAL A 88 1.62 -9.36 -18.69
CA VAL A 88 3.10 -9.34 -18.67
C VAL A 88 3.67 -10.75 -18.83
N LEU A 89 3.14 -11.72 -18.07
CA LEU A 89 3.63 -13.10 -18.12
C LEU A 89 3.41 -13.76 -19.48
N VAL A 90 2.25 -13.52 -20.11
CA VAL A 90 1.94 -14.03 -21.46
C VAL A 90 2.83 -13.35 -22.50
N ALA A 91 2.90 -12.01 -22.49
CA ALA A 91 3.70 -11.23 -23.44
C ALA A 91 5.19 -11.61 -23.41
N LEU A 92 5.76 -11.82 -22.22
CA LEU A 92 7.16 -12.23 -22.08
C LEU A 92 7.40 -13.68 -22.54
N SER A 93 6.41 -14.55 -22.40
CA SER A 93 6.47 -15.93 -22.91
C SER A 93 6.43 -15.95 -24.43
N ASP A 94 5.50 -15.20 -25.03
CA ASP A 94 5.36 -15.09 -26.50
C ASP A 94 6.63 -14.49 -27.13
N MET A 95 7.17 -13.41 -26.56
CA MET A 95 8.41 -12.80 -27.07
C MET A 95 9.64 -13.70 -26.89
N HIS A 96 9.71 -14.54 -25.84
CA HIS A 96 10.82 -15.49 -25.68
C HIS A 96 10.79 -16.58 -26.77
N TRP A 97 9.58 -16.99 -27.18
CA TRP A 97 9.38 -17.93 -28.28
C TRP A 97 9.77 -17.32 -29.63
N GLU A 98 9.28 -16.12 -29.94
CA GLU A 98 9.60 -15.40 -31.19
C GLU A 98 11.10 -15.10 -31.34
N TYR A 99 11.77 -14.70 -30.25
CA TYR A 99 13.22 -14.47 -30.26
C TYR A 99 14.03 -15.74 -30.57
N ARG A 100 13.52 -16.93 -30.22
CA ARG A 100 14.22 -18.21 -30.41
C ARG A 100 13.93 -18.90 -31.73
N ASN A 101 12.75 -18.69 -32.32
CA ASN A 101 12.25 -19.49 -33.43
C ASN A 101 11.87 -18.65 -34.66
N SER A 102 12.75 -17.77 -35.14
CA SER A 102 12.48 -16.89 -36.28
C SER A 102 12.27 -17.61 -37.64
N GLU A 103 11.98 -18.91 -37.66
CA GLU A 103 11.52 -19.67 -38.81
C GLU A 103 10.18 -20.34 -38.44
N ASP A 104 9.10 -19.68 -38.85
CA ASP A 104 7.72 -20.17 -38.92
C ASP A 104 6.84 -20.28 -37.64
N VAL A 105 5.59 -19.86 -37.85
CA VAL A 105 4.33 -20.18 -37.12
C VAL A 105 3.76 -19.17 -36.09
N SER A 106 2.66 -18.56 -36.54
CA SER A 106 1.39 -18.18 -35.88
C SER A 106 1.35 -17.22 -34.68
N GLY A 107 0.93 -15.98 -34.98
CA GLY A 107 -0.17 -15.21 -34.36
C GLY A 107 -0.24 -15.06 -32.83
N PRO A 108 -0.29 -13.83 -32.28
CA PRO A 108 -0.06 -13.59 -30.85
C PRO A 108 -1.21 -14.09 -29.96
N THR A 109 -0.93 -15.04 -29.07
CA THR A 109 -1.77 -15.45 -27.94
C THR A 109 -1.93 -14.35 -26.88
N GLY A 110 -1.05 -13.36 -26.86
CA GLY A 110 -1.05 -12.25 -25.89
C GLY A 110 -2.02 -11.11 -26.16
N SER A 111 -2.69 -11.01 -27.33
CA SER A 111 -3.51 -9.83 -27.66
C SER A 111 -4.74 -9.67 -26.78
N THR A 112 -5.46 -10.75 -26.48
CA THR A 112 -6.65 -10.72 -25.61
C THR A 112 -6.31 -10.32 -24.18
N SER A 113 -5.23 -10.89 -23.60
CA SER A 113 -4.79 -10.52 -22.25
C SER A 113 -4.32 -9.06 -22.15
N ARG A 114 -3.76 -8.52 -23.25
CA ARG A 114 -3.39 -7.12 -23.35
C ARG A 114 -4.62 -6.23 -23.36
N ASP A 115 -5.59 -6.54 -24.21
CA ASP A 115 -6.80 -5.74 -24.37
C ASP A 115 -7.64 -5.75 -23.09
N GLU A 116 -7.73 -6.89 -22.40
CA GLU A 116 -8.33 -7.00 -21.06
C GLU A 116 -7.65 -6.07 -20.04
N ALA A 117 -6.31 -6.17 -19.94
CA ALA A 117 -5.55 -5.32 -19.01
C ALA A 117 -5.65 -3.83 -19.37
N GLN A 118 -5.65 -3.50 -20.66
CA GLN A 118 -5.79 -2.14 -21.14
C GLN A 118 -7.14 -1.54 -20.73
N VAL A 119 -8.24 -2.23 -21.06
CA VAL A 119 -9.59 -1.75 -20.73
C VAL A 119 -9.77 -1.61 -19.23
N GLU A 120 -9.27 -2.56 -18.44
CA GLU A 120 -9.39 -2.53 -16.98
C GLU A 120 -8.63 -1.36 -16.34
N LEU A 121 -7.40 -1.07 -16.80
CA LEU A 121 -6.56 -0.01 -16.23
C LEU A 121 -6.92 1.39 -16.75
N GLU A 122 -7.35 1.53 -18.01
CA GLU A 122 -7.80 2.81 -18.57
C GLU A 122 -9.11 3.30 -17.93
N GLN A 123 -10.00 2.37 -17.54
CA GLN A 123 -11.28 2.68 -16.90
C GLN A 123 -11.19 2.70 -15.37
N SER A 124 -10.01 2.42 -14.81
CA SER A 124 -9.81 2.31 -13.37
C SER A 124 -9.97 3.65 -12.65
N LEU A 125 -10.56 3.58 -11.46
CA LEU A 125 -10.62 4.69 -10.51
C LEU A 125 -9.38 4.74 -9.60
N VAL A 126 -8.51 3.75 -9.69
CA VAL A 126 -7.30 3.64 -8.87
C VAL A 126 -6.27 4.63 -9.41
N PRO A 127 -5.65 5.46 -8.54
CA PRO A 127 -4.61 6.38 -8.96
C PRO A 127 -3.49 5.66 -9.72
N GLY A 128 -3.08 6.25 -10.85
CA GLY A 128 -1.93 5.81 -11.63
C GLY A 128 -2.08 4.47 -12.36
N ALA A 129 -3.29 3.91 -12.45
CA ALA A 129 -3.55 2.66 -13.18
C ALA A 129 -3.20 2.79 -14.68
N ASP A 130 -3.74 3.80 -15.35
CA ASP A 130 -3.44 4.10 -16.76
C ASP A 130 -1.94 4.36 -17.00
N ASP A 131 -1.33 5.19 -16.14
CA ASP A 131 0.12 5.46 -16.17
C ASP A 131 0.94 4.15 -16.04
N LEU A 132 0.49 3.23 -15.18
CA LEU A 132 1.13 1.93 -14.93
C LEU A 132 1.03 0.99 -16.14
N PHE A 133 -0.13 0.98 -16.81
CA PHE A 133 -0.31 0.22 -18.04
C PHE A 133 0.66 0.70 -19.12
N HIS A 134 0.69 2.01 -19.39
CA HIS A 134 1.50 2.58 -20.45
C HIS A 134 3.00 2.40 -20.24
N ILE A 135 3.52 2.62 -19.02
CA ILE A 135 4.95 2.40 -18.76
C ILE A 135 5.32 0.91 -18.86
N THR A 136 4.41 0.02 -18.46
CA THR A 136 4.62 -1.44 -18.57
C THR A 136 4.61 -1.88 -20.03
N ALA A 137 3.68 -1.36 -20.85
CA ALA A 137 3.63 -1.61 -22.28
C ALA A 137 4.92 -1.18 -22.99
N LEU A 138 5.43 0.00 -22.63
CA LEU A 138 6.67 0.53 -23.15
C LEU A 138 7.86 -0.36 -22.77
N GLU A 139 7.98 -0.76 -21.51
CA GLU A 139 9.07 -1.65 -21.08
C GLU A 139 8.99 -3.06 -21.70
N ILE A 140 7.78 -3.61 -21.90
CA ILE A 140 7.59 -4.88 -22.62
C ILE A 140 8.03 -4.73 -24.08
N ARG A 141 7.64 -3.66 -24.76
CA ARG A 141 8.02 -3.41 -26.16
C ARG A 141 9.54 -3.36 -26.36
N HIS A 142 10.25 -2.81 -25.38
CA HIS A 142 11.71 -2.71 -25.40
C HIS A 142 12.40 -3.78 -24.55
N TYR A 143 11.70 -4.86 -24.19
CA TYR A 143 12.17 -5.84 -23.21
C TYR A 143 13.41 -6.63 -23.69
N TYR A 144 13.49 -6.96 -24.98
CA TYR A 144 14.69 -7.52 -25.61
C TYR A 144 15.50 -6.47 -26.39
N GLY A 145 15.19 -5.18 -26.20
CA GLY A 145 16.01 -4.09 -26.73
C GLY A 145 17.44 -4.13 -26.20
N LYS A 146 18.33 -3.31 -26.77
CA LYS A 146 19.79 -3.23 -26.53
C LYS A 146 20.20 -3.89 -25.21
N MET A 147 20.73 -5.11 -25.32
CA MET A 147 21.35 -5.81 -24.20
C MET A 147 22.56 -4.99 -23.72
N PRO A 148 22.92 -5.03 -22.42
CA PRO A 148 24.11 -4.38 -21.92
C PRO A 148 25.35 -4.75 -22.73
N ASP A 149 26.08 -3.73 -23.18
CA ASP A 149 27.33 -3.94 -23.91
C ASP A 149 28.33 -4.72 -23.07
N ALA A 150 29.11 -5.55 -23.76
CA ALA A 150 30.20 -6.39 -23.27
C ALA A 150 31.03 -5.76 -22.14
N VAL A 151 31.29 -4.45 -22.27
CA VAL A 151 32.21 -3.65 -21.47
C VAL A 151 31.73 -3.48 -20.02
N PHE A 152 30.43 -3.60 -19.79
CA PHE A 152 29.83 -3.48 -18.44
C PHE A 152 29.70 -4.82 -17.71
N MET A 153 30.02 -5.93 -18.38
CA MET A 153 30.12 -7.25 -17.75
C MET A 153 31.59 -7.56 -17.45
N PRO A 154 31.95 -7.99 -16.23
CA PRO A 154 33.35 -8.22 -15.88
C PRO A 154 33.98 -9.30 -16.78
N ASP A 155 35.14 -9.00 -17.37
CA ASP A 155 35.90 -9.84 -18.31
C ASP A 155 36.12 -11.30 -17.86
N LYS A 156 36.02 -11.57 -16.55
CA LYS A 156 36.14 -12.92 -15.97
C LYS A 156 34.95 -13.84 -16.23
N VAL A 157 33.86 -13.33 -16.80
CA VAL A 157 32.66 -14.11 -17.13
C VAL A 157 32.76 -14.76 -18.52
N GLY A 158 33.52 -14.18 -19.45
CA GLY A 158 33.64 -14.68 -20.82
C GLY A 158 34.56 -15.90 -20.98
N ASN A 159 35.40 -16.19 -19.98
CA ASN A 159 36.44 -17.23 -20.05
C ASN A 159 36.12 -18.49 -19.22
N ASP A 160 34.93 -18.58 -18.62
CA ASP A 160 34.49 -19.74 -17.86
C ASP A 160 33.70 -20.69 -18.79
N PRO A 161 34.26 -21.86 -19.18
CA PRO A 161 33.63 -22.76 -20.13
C PRO A 161 32.31 -23.37 -19.62
N ALA A 162 32.02 -23.28 -18.32
CA ALA A 162 30.77 -23.77 -17.74
C ALA A 162 29.56 -22.84 -17.96
N TYR A 163 29.78 -21.54 -18.17
CA TYR A 163 28.71 -20.56 -18.43
C TYR A 163 29.19 -19.53 -19.46
N PRO A 164 29.04 -19.82 -20.76
CA PRO A 164 29.43 -18.86 -21.79
C PRO A 164 28.63 -17.58 -21.63
N ARG A 165 29.26 -16.46 -21.97
CA ARG A 165 28.69 -15.09 -21.92
C ARG A 165 27.29 -14.95 -22.52
N SER A 166 26.95 -15.78 -23.51
CA SER A 166 25.60 -15.91 -24.07
C SER A 166 24.56 -16.31 -23.02
N ALA A 167 24.87 -17.29 -22.16
CA ALA A 167 23.95 -17.80 -21.14
C ALA A 167 23.54 -16.73 -20.11
N LEU A 168 24.42 -15.78 -19.76
CA LEU A 168 24.10 -14.69 -18.82
C LEU A 168 23.23 -13.59 -19.44
N LEU A 169 23.50 -13.26 -20.70
CA LEU A 169 22.69 -12.29 -21.46
C LEU A 169 21.31 -12.89 -21.81
N ASP A 170 21.24 -14.19 -22.05
CA ASP A 170 20.01 -14.90 -22.38
C ASP A 170 19.13 -15.19 -21.15
N THR A 171 19.67 -15.19 -19.93
CA THR A 171 18.92 -15.59 -18.73
C THR A 171 18.85 -14.55 -17.61
N ALA A 172 19.96 -13.87 -17.27
CA ALA A 172 19.99 -13.03 -16.08
C ALA A 172 19.41 -11.63 -16.32
N VAL A 173 19.75 -10.99 -17.45
CA VAL A 173 19.23 -9.65 -17.79
C VAL A 173 17.70 -9.68 -17.99
N PRO A 174 17.12 -10.59 -18.79
CA PRO A 174 15.67 -10.75 -18.85
C PRO A 174 15.04 -10.99 -17.48
N ARG A 175 15.64 -11.84 -16.64
CA ARG A 175 15.10 -12.10 -15.30
C ARG A 175 15.04 -10.83 -14.45
N VAL A 176 16.11 -10.04 -14.40
CA VAL A 176 16.13 -8.78 -13.63
C VAL A 176 15.11 -7.77 -14.18
N ARG A 177 14.96 -7.68 -15.52
CA ARG A 177 13.91 -6.85 -16.16
C ARG A 177 12.51 -7.29 -15.73
N ARG A 178 12.24 -8.60 -15.77
CA ARG A 178 10.95 -9.17 -15.37
C ARG A 178 10.64 -8.91 -13.91
N GLU A 179 11.60 -9.17 -13.01
CA GLU A 179 11.45 -8.93 -11.58
C GLU A 179 11.11 -7.46 -11.31
N ARG A 180 11.85 -6.52 -11.91
CA ARG A 180 11.56 -5.07 -11.80
C ARG A 180 10.13 -4.71 -12.24
N ILE A 181 9.68 -5.22 -13.39
CA ILE A 181 8.32 -4.95 -13.89
C ILE A 181 7.29 -5.48 -12.89
N LEU A 182 7.43 -6.74 -12.46
CA LEU A 182 6.49 -7.38 -11.56
C LEU A 182 6.49 -6.77 -10.16
N ASP A 183 7.65 -6.31 -9.68
CA ASP A 183 7.79 -5.63 -8.40
C ASP A 183 7.13 -4.26 -8.44
N ARG A 184 7.27 -3.49 -9.51
CA ARG A 184 6.54 -2.22 -9.69
C ARG A 184 5.03 -2.43 -9.63
N ILE A 185 4.52 -3.43 -10.34
CA ILE A 185 3.08 -3.77 -10.35
C ILE A 185 2.64 -4.16 -8.94
N SER A 186 3.42 -5.00 -8.25
CA SER A 186 3.09 -5.48 -6.91
C SER A 186 3.16 -4.38 -5.85
N ALA A 187 4.14 -3.46 -5.96
CA ALA A 187 4.28 -2.32 -5.07
C ALA A 187 3.11 -1.33 -5.25
N TRP A 188 2.77 -1.01 -6.51
CA TRP A 188 1.60 -0.20 -6.81
C TRP A 188 0.31 -0.83 -6.27
N ALA A 189 0.10 -2.14 -6.44
CA ALA A 189 -1.09 -2.82 -5.94
C ALA A 189 -1.26 -2.76 -4.41
N ARG A 190 -0.16 -2.65 -3.66
CA ARG A 190 -0.18 -2.52 -2.19
C ARG A 190 -0.48 -1.10 -1.74
N GLU A 191 0.10 -0.11 -2.41
CA GLU A 191 -0.05 1.30 -2.06
C GLU A 191 -0.16 2.19 -3.31
N PRO A 192 -1.32 2.18 -4.00
CA PRO A 192 -1.46 2.88 -5.29
C PRO A 192 -1.19 4.38 -5.15
N ALA A 193 -1.74 5.01 -4.11
CA ALA A 193 -1.57 6.43 -3.86
C ALA A 193 -0.10 6.83 -3.62
N ALA A 194 0.69 5.98 -2.96
CA ALA A 194 2.10 6.26 -2.67
C ALA A 194 2.99 6.07 -3.91
N HIS A 195 2.70 5.05 -4.73
CA HIS A 195 3.53 4.69 -5.89
C HIS A 195 3.13 5.41 -7.20
N SER A 196 1.89 5.89 -7.32
CA SER A 196 1.42 6.58 -8.53
C SER A 196 2.31 7.75 -8.99
N PRO A 197 2.81 8.64 -8.10
CA PRO A 197 3.68 9.72 -8.52
C PRO A 197 5.00 9.22 -9.15
N SER A 198 5.53 8.10 -8.67
CA SER A 198 6.74 7.48 -9.23
C SER A 198 6.45 6.87 -10.60
N VAL A 199 5.34 6.14 -10.75
CA VAL A 199 4.91 5.54 -12.02
C VAL A 199 4.72 6.62 -13.08
N ARG A 200 4.05 7.72 -12.72
CA ARG A 200 3.85 8.87 -13.63
C ARG A 200 5.17 9.53 -14.01
N ARG A 201 6.09 9.69 -13.06
CA ARG A 201 7.42 10.24 -13.34
C ARG A 201 8.16 9.36 -14.36
N ASP A 202 8.18 8.05 -14.14
CA ASP A 202 8.80 7.09 -15.06
C ASP A 202 8.19 7.19 -16.47
N LEU A 203 6.86 7.28 -16.57
CA LEU A 203 6.17 7.48 -17.85
C LEU A 203 6.50 8.84 -18.50
N THR A 204 6.60 9.89 -17.70
CA THR A 204 6.96 11.24 -18.18
C THR A 204 8.40 11.28 -18.70
N GLU A 205 9.33 10.62 -18.01
CA GLU A 205 10.72 10.50 -18.44
C GLU A 205 10.80 9.67 -19.73
N ALA A 206 10.14 8.52 -19.77
CA ALA A 206 10.12 7.65 -20.95
C ALA A 206 9.47 8.29 -22.18
N SER A 207 8.46 9.15 -22.00
CA SER A 207 7.80 9.88 -23.09
C SER A 207 8.62 11.07 -23.60
N ARG A 208 9.51 11.64 -22.78
CA ARG A 208 10.42 12.73 -23.20
C ARG A 208 11.65 12.21 -23.93
N ASP A 209 12.29 11.19 -23.38
CA ASP A 209 13.50 10.60 -23.93
C ASP A 209 13.48 9.09 -23.68
N ILE A 210 12.95 8.36 -24.65
CA ILE A 210 12.85 6.91 -24.58
C ILE A 210 14.23 6.25 -24.51
N GLU A 211 15.24 6.78 -25.20
CA GLU A 211 16.57 6.20 -25.24
C GLU A 211 17.27 6.41 -23.91
N GLY A 212 17.28 7.64 -23.39
CA GLY A 212 17.83 7.97 -22.08
C GLY A 212 17.14 7.22 -20.94
N PHE A 213 15.81 7.08 -20.99
CA PHE A 213 15.06 6.28 -20.02
C PHE A 213 15.48 4.80 -20.05
N MET A 214 15.57 4.20 -21.24
CA MET A 214 15.96 2.79 -21.37
C MET A 214 17.44 2.57 -20.99
N ASP A 215 18.32 3.53 -21.25
CA ASP A 215 19.71 3.49 -20.81
C ASP A 215 19.84 3.62 -19.28
N TYR A 216 19.03 4.49 -18.65
CA TYR A 216 18.92 4.54 -17.19
C TYR A 216 18.43 3.20 -16.62
N ARG A 217 17.37 2.61 -17.18
CA ARG A 217 16.88 1.27 -16.77
C ARG A 217 17.94 0.19 -16.93
N ARG A 218 18.75 0.25 -17.97
CA ARG A 218 19.87 -0.65 -18.20
C ARG A 218 20.95 -0.51 -17.12
N SER A 219 21.26 0.71 -16.68
CA SER A 219 22.20 0.91 -15.57
C SER A 219 21.73 0.24 -14.28
N LEU A 220 20.43 0.31 -13.98
CA LEU A 220 19.83 -0.39 -12.84
C LEU A 220 19.89 -1.92 -12.96
N GLU A 221 19.81 -2.46 -14.18
CA GLU A 221 19.99 -3.91 -14.42
C GLU A 221 21.40 -4.36 -14.06
N ILE A 222 22.41 -3.57 -14.43
CA ILE A 222 23.81 -3.85 -14.11
C ILE A 222 24.02 -3.84 -12.59
N ASP A 223 23.39 -2.91 -11.88
CA ASP A 223 23.45 -2.86 -10.42
C ASP A 223 22.71 -4.02 -9.74
N GLY A 224 21.55 -4.40 -10.28
CA GLY A 224 20.79 -5.58 -9.83
C GLY A 224 21.52 -6.91 -10.04
N LEU A 225 22.56 -6.94 -10.89
CA LEU A 225 23.43 -8.11 -11.07
C LEU A 225 24.56 -8.23 -10.03
N ARG A 226 24.78 -7.22 -9.17
CA ARG A 226 25.83 -7.26 -8.12
C ARG A 226 25.68 -8.43 -7.12
N PRO A 227 24.49 -8.83 -6.65
CA PRO A 227 24.36 -9.98 -5.74
C PRO A 227 24.82 -11.30 -6.39
N PHE A 228 24.59 -11.46 -7.70
CA PHE A 228 25.11 -12.61 -8.45
C PHE A 228 26.64 -12.62 -8.52
N ARG A 229 27.28 -11.44 -8.46
CA ARG A 229 28.73 -11.28 -8.39
C ARG A 229 29.29 -11.78 -7.06
N GLU A 230 28.64 -11.49 -5.94
CA GLU A 230 29.08 -11.90 -4.60
C GLU A 230 28.91 -13.39 -4.36
N ILE A 231 27.74 -13.94 -4.75
CA ILE A 231 27.47 -15.38 -4.67
C ILE A 231 28.45 -16.15 -5.57
N LYS A 232 28.78 -15.63 -6.76
CA LYS A 232 29.75 -16.26 -7.68
C LYS A 232 31.20 -16.12 -7.19
N MET A 233 31.57 -15.03 -6.53
CA MET A 233 32.89 -14.94 -5.86
C MET A 233 33.00 -15.97 -4.73
N GLN A 234 31.96 -16.16 -3.93
CA GLN A 234 31.95 -17.16 -2.88
C GLN A 234 31.99 -18.59 -3.43
N ALA A 235 31.19 -18.90 -4.45
CA ALA A 235 31.20 -20.20 -5.12
C ALA A 235 32.54 -20.47 -5.84
N GLY A 236 33.10 -19.48 -6.54
CA GLY A 236 34.41 -19.59 -7.19
C GLY A 236 35.55 -19.77 -6.21
N MET A 237 35.51 -19.09 -5.05
CA MET A 237 36.46 -19.33 -3.94
C MET A 237 36.26 -20.73 -3.34
N HIS A 238 35.03 -21.24 -3.27
CA HIS A 238 34.75 -22.59 -2.79
C HIS A 238 35.35 -23.65 -3.72
N CYS A 239 35.13 -23.53 -5.04
CA CYS A 239 35.72 -24.45 -6.03
C CYS A 239 37.25 -24.35 -6.08
N GLN A 240 37.83 -23.14 -6.00
CA GLN A 240 39.29 -22.97 -5.94
C GLN A 240 39.88 -23.55 -4.65
N ARG A 241 39.17 -23.43 -3.53
CA ARG A 241 39.57 -24.03 -2.25
C ARG A 241 39.50 -25.56 -2.30
N ILE A 242 38.46 -26.14 -2.88
CA ILE A 242 38.37 -27.59 -3.11
C ILE A 242 39.51 -28.06 -4.01
N ALA A 243 39.77 -27.38 -5.13
CA ALA A 243 40.87 -27.69 -6.03
C ALA A 243 42.25 -27.60 -5.35
N PHE A 244 42.47 -26.57 -4.53
CA PHE A 244 43.69 -26.43 -3.73
C PHE A 244 43.85 -27.57 -2.72
N LEU A 245 42.78 -27.94 -2.01
CA LEU A 245 42.79 -29.05 -1.04
C LEU A 245 43.04 -30.40 -1.72
N LYS A 246 42.44 -30.66 -2.90
CA LYS A 246 42.72 -31.84 -3.73
C LYS A 246 44.20 -31.87 -4.15
N SER A 247 44.75 -30.75 -4.62
CA SER A 247 46.16 -30.66 -5.08
C SER A 247 47.19 -30.91 -3.97
N ARG A 248 46.81 -30.68 -2.71
CA ARG A 248 47.63 -30.92 -1.52
C ARG A 248 47.42 -32.31 -0.91
N GLY A 249 46.55 -33.13 -1.50
CA GLY A 249 46.17 -34.44 -0.97
C GLY A 249 45.43 -34.37 0.37
N LEU A 250 44.86 -33.21 0.70
CA LEU A 250 44.15 -32.98 1.96
C LEU A 250 42.71 -33.49 1.91
N ILE A 251 42.16 -33.68 0.72
CA ILE A 251 40.87 -34.34 0.48
C ILE A 251 40.99 -35.32 -0.69
N PRO A 252 40.15 -36.38 -0.73
CA PRO A 252 40.14 -37.37 -1.81
C PRO A 252 39.91 -36.75 -3.19
N ALA A 253 40.52 -37.31 -4.22
CA ALA A 253 40.41 -36.81 -5.59
C ALA A 253 38.98 -36.91 -6.15
N ASP A 254 38.20 -37.86 -5.63
CA ASP A 254 36.80 -38.14 -5.96
C ASP A 254 35.79 -37.36 -5.11
N TYR A 255 36.26 -36.44 -4.25
CA TYR A 255 35.36 -35.59 -3.47
C TYR A 255 34.48 -34.75 -4.42
N PRO A 256 33.13 -34.80 -4.31
CA PRO A 256 32.24 -34.09 -5.22
C PRO A 256 32.43 -32.58 -5.10
N ASP A 257 32.41 -31.89 -6.25
CA ASP A 257 32.56 -30.43 -6.32
C ASP A 257 31.31 -29.67 -5.85
#